data_AF-A0A076NL08-F1
#
_entry.id   AF-A0A076NL08-F1
#
_cell.length_a   1.000
_cell.length_b   1.000
_cell.length_c   1.000
_cell.angle_alpha   90.00
_cell.angle_beta   90.00
_cell.angle_gamma   90.00
#
_symmetry.space_group_name_H-M   'P 1'
#
loop_
_entity.id
_entity.type
_entity.pdbx_description
1 polymer ?
#
loop_
_entity_poly.entity_id
_entity_poly.type
_entity_poly.pdbx_seq_one_letter_code
_entity_poly.pdbx_strand_id
1 'polypeptide(L)'
;MKLFLSPFKPLSYLATLAVLLVLVPLGRFYSGDGSLWTIFGGFALTALFILAGTQWSALNQLGASFSAWMNSATITAVIAAVVLGGATAASSIYNQFKSPYYQAYDLFLFTNGADVPWVDTNGDPYIVANVGQDTTSMGWTVLLHIAFFFVAAIVGVALGLVYASFGAGRSLITAFATFLIAVALYWAIESPVGDWDTAAVGGVSAACLATLAVSAVVIRNTKRFVR
;
A
#
# COMPACT_ATOMS: atom_id res chain seq x y z
N MET A 1 -2.48 6.53 25.38
CA MET A 1 -3.71 7.03 24.73
C MET A 1 -3.57 6.88 23.22
N LYS A 2 -4.56 6.29 22.51
CA LYS A 2 -4.56 6.17 21.04
C LYS A 2 -4.91 7.54 20.43
N LEU A 3 -3.95 8.46 20.40
CA LEU A 3 -4.18 9.84 19.98
C LEU A 3 -4.63 9.96 18.51
N PHE A 4 -4.14 9.08 17.65
CA PHE A 4 -4.40 9.18 16.20
C PHE A 4 -5.80 8.67 15.79
N LEU A 5 -6.30 7.60 16.43
CA LEU A 5 -7.53 6.91 15.99
C LEU A 5 -8.85 7.59 16.39
N SER A 6 -8.78 8.85 16.85
CA SER A 6 -9.87 9.56 17.53
C SER A 6 -10.37 8.83 18.79
N PRO A 7 -10.50 9.51 19.94
CA PRO A 7 -11.12 8.90 21.11
C PRO A 7 -12.62 8.60 20.90
N PHE A 8 -13.25 9.15 19.86
CA PHE A 8 -14.70 9.10 19.69
C PHE A 8 -15.21 7.95 18.80
N LYS A 9 -14.39 7.36 17.92
CA LYS A 9 -14.83 6.26 17.01
C LYS A 9 -13.79 5.16 16.74
N PRO A 10 -12.99 4.69 17.72
CA PRO A 10 -11.93 3.70 17.48
C PRO A 10 -12.45 2.37 16.92
N LEU A 11 -13.69 1.99 17.26
CA LEU A 11 -14.32 0.74 16.81
C LEU A 11 -14.61 0.73 15.30
N SER A 12 -14.95 1.88 14.71
CA SER A 12 -15.23 1.98 13.27
C SER A 12 -13.98 1.80 12.41
N TYR A 13 -12.85 2.37 12.84
CA TYR A 13 -11.55 2.18 12.18
C TYR A 13 -11.08 0.73 12.28
N LEU A 14 -11.22 0.11 13.46
CA LEU A 14 -10.86 -1.29 13.67
C LEU A 14 -11.76 -2.25 12.89
N ALA A 15 -13.07 -1.99 12.84
CA ALA A 15 -14.01 -2.78 12.04
C ALA A 15 -13.70 -2.67 10.54
N THR A 16 -13.40 -1.47 10.05
CA THR A 16 -13.05 -1.29 8.63
C THR A 16 -11.72 -1.96 8.30
N LEU A 17 -10.71 -1.85 9.18
CA LEU A 17 -9.45 -2.57 9.01
C LEU A 17 -9.67 -4.10 9.02
N ALA A 18 -10.53 -4.62 9.91
CA ALA A 18 -10.87 -6.04 9.94
C ALA A 18 -11.55 -6.50 8.64
N VAL A 19 -12.44 -5.68 8.08
CA VAL A 19 -13.05 -5.95 6.76
C VAL A 19 -11.99 -5.98 5.66
N LEU A 20 -11.04 -5.04 5.66
CA LEU A 20 -9.93 -5.03 4.69
C LEU A 20 -9.02 -6.26 4.81
N LEU A 21 -8.76 -6.73 6.03
CA LEU A 21 -7.98 -7.94 6.29
C LEU A 21 -8.64 -9.22 5.75
N VAL A 22 -9.96 -9.20 5.55
CA VAL A 22 -10.68 -10.29 4.92
C VAL A 22 -10.76 -10.08 3.41
N LEU A 23 -11.24 -8.90 2.97
CA LEU A 23 -11.53 -8.66 1.56
C LEU A 23 -10.28 -8.61 0.68
N VAL A 24 -9.19 -7.99 1.13
CA VAL A 24 -8.00 -7.80 0.28
C VAL A 24 -7.27 -9.13 0.02
N PRO A 25 -7.00 -9.98 1.03
CA PRO A 25 -6.39 -11.28 0.79
C PRO A 25 -7.37 -12.29 0.18
N LEU A 26 -8.67 -12.24 0.51
CA LEU A 26 -9.61 -13.24 -0.04
C LEU A 26 -10.14 -12.86 -1.43
N GLY A 27 -10.26 -11.59 -1.74
CA GLY A 27 -10.79 -11.11 -3.01
C GLY A 27 -9.98 -11.58 -4.21
N ARG A 28 -8.65 -11.69 -4.07
CA ARG A 28 -7.77 -12.20 -5.13
C ARG A 28 -8.01 -13.65 -5.51
N PHE A 29 -8.58 -14.47 -4.62
CA PHE A 29 -9.01 -15.83 -4.98
C PHE A 29 -10.28 -15.84 -5.84
N TYR A 30 -11.10 -14.78 -5.77
CA TYR A 30 -12.37 -14.71 -6.49
C TYR A 30 -12.22 -14.19 -7.92
N SER A 31 -11.36 -13.19 -8.15
CA SER A 31 -11.19 -12.56 -9.47
C SER A 31 -9.82 -12.80 -10.13
N GLY A 32 -8.88 -13.46 -9.45
CA GLY A 32 -7.56 -13.81 -10.00
C GLY A 32 -6.56 -12.65 -10.14
N ASP A 33 -6.99 -11.40 -9.93
CA ASP A 33 -6.15 -10.20 -10.09
C ASP A 33 -5.55 -9.71 -8.77
N GLY A 34 -4.33 -10.14 -8.46
CA GLY A 34 -3.62 -9.73 -7.26
C GLY A 34 -3.32 -8.23 -7.18
N SER A 35 -3.02 -7.62 -8.32
CA SER A 35 -2.61 -6.21 -8.43
C SER A 35 -3.75 -5.28 -8.02
N LEU A 36 -4.94 -5.48 -8.60
CA LEU A 36 -6.11 -4.67 -8.31
C LEU A 36 -6.52 -4.77 -6.85
N TRP A 37 -6.50 -5.96 -6.26
CA TRP A 37 -6.85 -6.13 -4.84
C TRP A 37 -5.85 -5.43 -3.91
N THR A 38 -4.55 -5.50 -4.21
CA THR A 38 -3.54 -4.76 -3.45
C THR A 38 -3.77 -3.25 -3.55
N ILE A 39 -4.00 -2.74 -4.76
CA ILE A 39 -4.27 -1.32 -5.02
C ILE A 39 -5.54 -0.86 -4.30
N PHE A 40 -6.63 -1.63 -4.36
CA PHE A 40 -7.88 -1.32 -3.64
C PHE A 40 -7.68 -1.31 -2.13
N GLY A 41 -6.92 -2.26 -1.59
CA GLY A 41 -6.53 -2.26 -0.18
C GLY A 41 -5.77 -1.00 0.18
N GLY A 42 -4.83 -0.57 -0.68
CA GLY A 42 -4.07 0.67 -0.53
C GLY A 42 -4.98 1.89 -0.49
N PHE A 43 -5.90 2.03 -1.44
CA PHE A 43 -6.86 3.12 -1.48
C PHE A 43 -7.75 3.18 -0.24
N ALA A 44 -8.27 2.03 0.19
CA ALA A 44 -9.11 1.97 1.39
C ALA A 44 -8.32 2.35 2.65
N LEU A 45 -7.07 1.89 2.77
CA LEU A 45 -6.18 2.26 3.86
C LEU A 45 -5.85 3.77 3.84
N THR A 46 -5.55 4.33 2.66
CA THR A 46 -5.36 5.77 2.47
C THR A 46 -6.60 6.54 2.94
N ALA A 47 -7.80 6.14 2.53
CA ALA A 47 -9.05 6.79 2.93
C ALA A 47 -9.25 6.78 4.45
N LEU A 48 -8.96 5.65 5.12
CA LEU A 48 -9.01 5.56 6.58
C LEU A 48 -8.04 6.53 7.24
N PHE A 49 -6.81 6.63 6.74
CA PHE A 49 -5.81 7.54 7.28
C PHE A 49 -6.08 9.02 6.93
N ILE A 50 -6.77 9.32 5.83
CA ILE A 50 -7.33 10.65 5.55
C ILE A 50 -8.32 11.03 6.63
N LEU A 51 -9.32 10.17 6.89
CA LEU A 51 -10.38 10.43 7.88
C LEU A 51 -9.83 10.64 9.29
N ALA A 52 -8.77 9.90 9.65
CA ALA A 52 -8.05 10.10 10.91
C ALA A 52 -7.22 11.39 10.88
N GLY A 53 -6.51 11.66 9.77
CA GLY A 53 -5.71 12.86 9.55
C GLY A 53 -6.51 14.16 9.63
N THR A 54 -7.75 14.17 9.13
CA THR A 54 -8.61 15.37 9.19
C THR A 54 -9.01 15.77 10.61
N GLN A 55 -8.87 14.86 11.59
CA GLN A 55 -9.17 15.16 13.00
C GLN A 55 -8.07 15.96 13.70
N TRP A 56 -6.93 16.23 13.04
CA TRP A 56 -5.81 16.95 13.62
C TRP A 56 -6.22 18.32 14.19
N SER A 57 -7.04 19.10 13.48
CA SER A 57 -7.48 20.42 13.93
C SER A 57 -8.23 20.37 15.26
N ALA A 58 -9.16 19.41 15.41
CA ALA A 58 -9.92 19.20 16.64
C ALA A 58 -9.01 18.73 17.79
N LEU A 59 -8.08 17.82 17.53
CA LEU A 59 -7.15 17.34 18.55
C LEU A 59 -6.17 18.44 18.99
N ASN A 60 -5.73 19.29 18.06
CA ASN A 60 -4.90 20.45 18.36
C ASN A 60 -5.64 21.45 19.27
N GLN A 61 -6.94 21.69 19.03
CA GLN A 61 -7.76 22.53 19.91
C GLN A 61 -7.93 21.94 21.32
N LEU A 62 -7.89 20.61 21.45
CA LEU A 62 -7.88 19.90 22.74
C LEU A 62 -6.50 19.86 23.41
N GLY A 63 -5.50 20.56 22.86
CA GLY A 63 -4.15 20.64 23.42
C GLY A 63 -3.22 19.47 23.09
N ALA A 64 -3.56 18.64 22.09
CA ALA A 64 -2.69 17.54 21.67
C ALA A 64 -1.40 18.06 21.03
N SER A 65 -0.27 17.48 21.40
CA SER A 65 1.02 17.74 20.75
C SER A 65 1.08 17.09 19.37
N PHE A 66 1.48 17.87 18.35
CA PHE A 66 1.64 17.37 16.98
C PHE A 66 2.66 16.22 16.89
N SER A 67 3.79 16.32 17.60
CA SER A 67 4.81 15.27 17.59
C SER A 67 4.29 13.97 18.22
N ALA A 68 3.52 14.06 19.31
CA ALA A 68 2.92 12.89 19.93
C ALA A 68 1.84 12.26 19.05
N TRP A 69 1.03 13.09 18.38
CA TRP A 69 0.02 12.65 17.42
C TRP A 69 0.65 11.97 16.20
N MET A 70 1.70 12.57 15.62
CA MET A 70 2.43 12.02 14.47
C MET A 70 3.12 10.70 14.83
N ASN A 71 3.76 10.60 16.00
CA ASN A 71 4.34 9.33 16.46
C ASN A 71 3.26 8.24 16.57
N SER A 72 2.09 8.57 17.10
CA SER A 72 0.95 7.65 17.16
C SER A 72 0.44 7.27 15.76
N ALA A 73 0.43 8.21 14.80
CA ALA A 73 0.03 7.98 13.42
C ALA A 73 1.00 7.00 12.73
N THR A 74 2.31 7.25 12.86
CA THR A 74 3.37 6.42 12.28
C THR A 74 3.33 5.00 12.86
N ILE A 75 3.20 4.83 14.17
CA ILE A 75 3.08 3.50 14.78
C ILE A 75 1.83 2.78 14.25
N THR A 76 0.71 3.48 14.14
CA THR A 76 -0.53 2.90 13.60
C THR A 76 -0.36 2.50 12.13
N ALA A 77 0.32 3.32 11.32
CA ALA A 77 0.63 3.03 9.93
C ALA A 77 1.53 1.79 9.80
N VAL A 78 2.58 1.68 10.61
CA VAL A 78 3.47 0.51 10.64
C VAL A 78 2.69 -0.76 10.99
N ILE A 79 1.88 -0.72 12.05
CA ILE A 79 1.08 -1.89 12.46
C ILE A 79 0.09 -2.28 11.36
N ALA A 80 -0.67 -1.33 10.82
CA ALA A 80 -1.64 -1.62 9.76
C ALA A 80 -0.96 -2.17 8.51
N ALA A 81 0.19 -1.62 8.13
CA ALA A 81 0.98 -2.06 6.99
C ALA A 81 1.55 -3.47 7.18
N VAL A 82 2.05 -3.80 8.37
CA VAL A 82 2.56 -5.15 8.68
C VAL A 82 1.43 -6.17 8.64
N VAL A 83 0.30 -5.88 9.28
CA VAL A 83 -0.81 -6.84 9.38
C VAL A 83 -1.47 -7.04 8.01
N LEU A 84 -1.82 -5.95 7.31
CA LEU A 84 -2.46 -6.03 6.00
C LEU A 84 -1.47 -6.50 4.91
N GLY A 85 -0.24 -5.99 4.91
CA GLY A 85 0.80 -6.37 3.97
C GLY A 85 1.22 -7.83 4.12
N GLY A 86 1.41 -8.31 5.35
CA GLY A 86 1.71 -9.70 5.63
C GLY A 86 0.60 -10.65 5.16
N ALA A 87 -0.66 -10.36 5.48
CA ALA A 87 -1.80 -11.18 5.05
C ALA A 87 -1.96 -11.20 3.52
N THR A 88 -1.81 -10.03 2.88
CA THR A 88 -1.94 -9.88 1.42
C THR A 88 -0.79 -10.59 0.70
N ALA A 89 0.45 -10.43 1.16
CA ALA A 89 1.61 -11.12 0.61
C ALA A 89 1.53 -12.63 0.79
N ALA A 90 1.10 -13.12 1.95
CA ALA A 90 0.91 -14.56 2.18
C ALA A 90 -0.09 -15.16 1.18
N SER A 91 -1.17 -14.43 0.89
CA SER A 91 -2.14 -14.84 -0.12
C SER A 91 -1.59 -14.77 -1.54
N SER A 92 -0.78 -13.76 -1.87
CA SER A 92 -0.03 -13.65 -3.14
C SER A 92 0.85 -14.87 -3.38
N ILE A 93 1.71 -15.17 -2.41
CA ILE A 93 2.64 -16.31 -2.43
C ILE A 93 1.87 -17.63 -2.57
N TYR A 94 0.77 -17.79 -1.82
CA TYR A 94 -0.06 -18.98 -1.91
C TYR A 94 -0.65 -19.18 -3.32
N ASN A 95 -1.14 -18.11 -3.95
CA ASN A 95 -1.68 -18.19 -5.30
C ASN A 95 -0.60 -18.50 -6.34
N GLN A 96 0.62 -17.95 -6.18
CA GLN A 96 1.75 -18.31 -7.04
C GLN A 96 2.11 -19.80 -6.93
N PHE A 97 2.09 -20.36 -5.72
CA PHE A 97 2.29 -21.81 -5.54
C PHE A 97 1.18 -22.66 -6.17
N LYS A 98 -0.04 -22.13 -6.29
CA LYS A 98 -1.18 -22.83 -6.87
C LYS A 98 -1.27 -22.70 -8.39
N SER A 99 -0.73 -21.63 -8.95
CA SER A 99 -0.72 -21.40 -10.38
C SER A 99 0.54 -20.60 -10.75
N PRO A 100 1.45 -21.15 -11.57
CA PRO A 100 2.64 -20.44 -12.01
C PRO A 100 2.31 -19.18 -12.83
N TYR A 101 1.10 -19.11 -13.37
CA TYR A 101 0.60 -17.97 -14.15
C TYR A 101 0.12 -16.79 -13.30
N TYR A 102 0.01 -16.97 -11.98
CA TYR A 102 -0.50 -15.93 -11.10
C TYR A 102 0.36 -14.66 -11.10
N GLN A 103 1.67 -14.80 -11.33
CA GLN A 103 2.59 -13.66 -11.46
C GLN A 103 2.14 -12.61 -12.48
N ALA A 104 1.49 -13.02 -13.57
CA ALA A 104 1.05 -12.10 -14.62
C ALA A 104 -0.09 -11.17 -14.15
N TYR A 105 -0.71 -11.52 -13.02
CA TYR A 105 -1.84 -10.81 -12.43
C TYR A 105 -1.48 -10.10 -11.11
N ASP A 106 -0.24 -10.21 -10.63
CA ASP A 106 0.19 -9.61 -9.37
C ASP A 106 1.53 -8.88 -9.48
N LEU A 107 1.48 -7.59 -9.79
CA LEU A 107 2.63 -6.68 -9.88
C LEU A 107 3.40 -6.52 -8.56
N PHE A 108 2.85 -7.00 -7.44
CA PHE A 108 3.48 -6.94 -6.12
C PHE A 108 4.16 -8.26 -5.72
N LEU A 109 4.09 -9.27 -6.57
CA LEU A 109 4.74 -10.56 -6.39
C LEU A 109 6.16 -10.52 -6.97
N PHE A 110 7.14 -11.03 -6.22
CA PHE A 110 8.47 -11.31 -6.74
C PHE A 110 8.59 -12.76 -7.14
N THR A 111 9.18 -13.00 -8.31
CA THR A 111 9.69 -14.32 -8.71
C THR A 111 11.22 -14.31 -8.67
N ASN A 112 11.82 -15.50 -8.65
CA ASN A 112 13.27 -15.65 -8.71
C ASN A 112 13.78 -15.95 -10.13
N GLY A 113 12.89 -15.89 -11.14
CA GLY A 113 13.23 -16.18 -12.53
C GLY A 113 13.60 -17.63 -12.80
N ALA A 114 13.36 -18.56 -11.86
CA ALA A 114 13.59 -19.97 -12.10
C ALA A 114 12.42 -20.61 -12.87
N ASP A 115 12.74 -21.62 -13.67
CA ASP A 115 11.76 -22.43 -14.36
C ASP A 115 11.03 -23.38 -13.40
N VAL A 116 9.71 -23.54 -13.59
CA VAL A 116 8.86 -24.39 -12.74
C VAL A 116 8.23 -25.51 -13.56
N PRO A 117 8.40 -26.79 -13.16
CA PRO A 117 7.65 -27.90 -13.72
C PRO A 117 6.16 -27.76 -13.44
N TRP A 118 5.33 -27.94 -14.46
CA TRP A 118 3.88 -27.88 -14.38
C TRP A 118 3.23 -29.00 -15.20
N VAL A 119 1.94 -29.20 -15.00
CA VAL A 119 1.13 -30.21 -15.70
C VAL A 119 0.00 -29.50 -16.42
N ASP A 120 -0.16 -29.77 -17.72
CA ASP A 120 -1.18 -29.14 -18.54
C ASP A 120 -2.59 -29.67 -18.21
N THR A 121 -3.61 -29.17 -18.90
CA THR A 121 -5.00 -29.61 -18.67
C THR A 121 -5.24 -31.06 -19.11
N ASN A 122 -4.37 -31.63 -19.93
CA ASN A 122 -4.43 -33.01 -20.42
C ASN A 122 -3.60 -33.99 -19.58
N GLY A 123 -2.80 -33.49 -18.63
CA GLY A 123 -1.92 -34.30 -17.77
C GLY A 123 -0.46 -34.37 -18.24
N ASP A 124 -0.11 -33.67 -19.32
CA ASP A 124 1.24 -33.69 -19.88
C ASP A 124 2.16 -32.72 -19.12
N PRO A 125 3.36 -33.18 -18.69
CA PRO A 125 4.30 -32.33 -17.99
C PRO A 125 4.99 -31.35 -18.96
N TYR A 126 5.13 -30.10 -18.54
CA TYR A 126 5.87 -29.07 -19.25
C TYR A 126 6.56 -28.11 -18.27
N ILE A 127 7.35 -27.19 -18.80
CA ILE A 127 8.06 -26.17 -18.02
C ILE A 127 7.45 -24.80 -18.26
N VAL A 128 7.15 -24.08 -17.18
CA VAL A 128 6.82 -22.66 -17.23
C VAL A 128 8.08 -21.85 -16.90
N ALA A 129 8.50 -21.02 -17.83
CA ALA A 129 9.76 -20.30 -17.71
C ALA A 129 9.65 -19.07 -16.79
N ASN A 130 10.70 -18.81 -16.00
CA ASN A 130 10.87 -17.59 -15.20
C ASN A 130 9.84 -17.31 -14.08
N VAL A 131 9.10 -18.32 -13.61
CA VAL A 131 7.97 -18.13 -12.68
C VAL A 131 8.20 -18.63 -11.24
N GLY A 132 9.41 -19.10 -10.96
CA GLY A 132 9.76 -19.70 -9.68
C GLY A 132 9.67 -18.73 -8.51
N GLN A 133 9.50 -19.30 -7.32
CA GLN A 133 9.65 -18.59 -6.05
C GLN A 133 10.52 -19.40 -5.09
N ASP A 134 11.39 -18.69 -4.40
CA ASP A 134 12.19 -19.15 -3.27
C ASP A 134 11.96 -18.27 -2.04
N THR A 135 12.59 -18.62 -0.92
CA THR A 135 12.44 -17.88 0.34
C THR A 135 12.82 -16.39 0.20
N THR A 136 13.76 -16.06 -0.68
CA THR A 136 14.24 -14.69 -0.90
C THR A 136 13.18 -13.87 -1.63
N SER A 137 12.68 -14.35 -2.76
CA SER A 137 11.60 -13.72 -3.53
C SER A 137 10.28 -13.63 -2.74
N MET A 138 9.97 -14.63 -1.92
CA MET A 138 8.86 -14.53 -0.95
C MET A 138 9.08 -13.42 0.08
N GLY A 139 10.30 -13.31 0.62
CA GLY A 139 10.67 -12.23 1.55
C GLY A 139 10.51 -10.84 0.91
N TRP A 140 10.96 -10.67 -0.33
CA TRP A 140 10.79 -9.43 -1.09
C TRP A 140 9.33 -9.10 -1.37
N THR A 141 8.51 -10.10 -1.70
CA THR A 141 7.05 -9.94 -1.86
C THR A 141 6.42 -9.38 -0.59
N VAL A 142 6.76 -9.95 0.58
CA VAL A 142 6.26 -9.47 1.87
C VAL A 142 6.70 -8.03 2.15
N LEU A 143 7.98 -7.72 1.96
CA LEU A 143 8.51 -6.37 2.19
C LEU A 143 7.87 -5.32 1.28
N LEU A 144 7.64 -5.65 0.00
CA LEU A 144 7.01 -4.76 -0.96
C LEU A 144 5.56 -4.44 -0.57
N HIS A 145 4.77 -5.46 -0.18
CA HIS A 145 3.41 -5.24 0.29
C HIS A 145 3.39 -4.36 1.56
N ILE A 146 4.28 -4.65 2.53
CA ILE A 146 4.39 -3.83 3.74
C ILE A 146 4.77 -2.38 3.39
N ALA A 147 5.76 -2.17 2.52
CA ALA A 147 6.18 -0.85 2.10
C ALA A 147 5.05 -0.10 1.39
N PHE A 148 4.33 -0.75 0.48
CA PHE A 148 3.20 -0.18 -0.24
C PHE A 148 2.09 0.28 0.72
N PHE A 149 1.63 -0.59 1.62
CA PHE A 149 0.58 -0.22 2.58
C PHE A 149 1.04 0.84 3.57
N PHE A 150 2.33 0.84 3.96
CA PHE A 150 2.89 1.89 4.79
C PHE A 150 2.84 3.25 4.07
N VAL A 151 3.27 3.30 2.81
CA VAL A 151 3.20 4.51 1.99
C VAL A 151 1.75 4.97 1.83
N ALA A 152 0.82 4.05 1.52
CA ALA A 152 -0.60 4.35 1.40
C ALA A 152 -1.18 4.99 2.67
N ALA A 153 -0.80 4.49 3.84
CA ALA A 153 -1.19 5.07 5.13
C ALA A 153 -0.61 6.48 5.34
N ILE A 154 0.69 6.68 5.08
CA ILE A 154 1.35 8.00 5.25
C ILE A 154 0.79 9.04 4.28
N VAL A 155 0.50 8.65 3.03
CA VAL A 155 -0.21 9.50 2.07
C VAL A 155 -1.55 9.92 2.63
N GLY A 156 -2.29 8.98 3.22
CA GLY A 156 -3.57 9.29 3.87
C GLY A 156 -3.43 10.34 4.97
N VAL A 157 -2.42 10.20 5.84
CA VAL A 157 -2.11 11.21 6.87
C VAL A 157 -1.84 12.57 6.23
N ALA A 158 -0.96 12.62 5.24
CA ALA A 158 -0.57 13.87 4.58
C ALA A 158 -1.77 14.56 3.93
N LEU A 159 -2.60 13.82 3.19
CA LEU A 159 -3.81 14.35 2.55
C LEU A 159 -4.85 14.84 3.55
N GLY A 160 -5.05 14.09 4.65
CA GLY A 160 -5.93 14.50 5.74
C GLY A 160 -5.45 15.78 6.44
N LEU A 161 -4.14 15.92 6.66
CA LEU A 161 -3.53 17.12 7.21
C LEU A 161 -3.66 18.34 6.29
N VAL A 162 -3.46 18.15 4.98
CA VAL A 162 -3.65 19.22 3.99
C VAL A 162 -5.09 19.68 3.98
N TYR A 163 -6.03 18.74 3.98
CA TYR A 163 -7.45 19.05 4.04
C TYR A 163 -7.78 19.86 5.30
N ALA A 164 -7.32 19.42 6.48
CA ALA A 164 -7.57 20.11 7.74
C ALA A 164 -6.91 21.50 7.81
N SER A 165 -5.74 21.69 7.19
CA SER A 165 -4.94 22.92 7.33
C SER A 165 -5.19 23.96 6.24
N PHE A 166 -5.60 23.52 5.05
CA PHE A 166 -5.65 24.35 3.85
C PHE A 166 -6.90 24.14 2.98
N GLY A 167 -7.82 23.26 3.38
CA GLY A 167 -9.07 23.00 2.67
C GLY A 167 -8.94 22.04 1.48
N ALA A 168 -10.09 21.72 0.88
CA ALA A 168 -10.24 20.68 -0.14
C ALA A 168 -9.39 20.91 -1.41
N GLY A 169 -9.26 22.16 -1.87
CA GLY A 169 -8.56 22.48 -3.11
C GLY A 169 -7.08 22.10 -3.09
N ARG A 170 -6.35 22.37 -2.00
CA ARG A 170 -4.94 21.96 -1.88
C ARG A 170 -4.79 20.46 -1.66
N SER A 171 -5.75 19.80 -1.00
CA SER A 171 -5.73 18.35 -0.81
C SER A 171 -5.87 17.63 -2.16
N LEU A 172 -6.77 18.12 -3.02
CA LEU A 172 -6.95 17.61 -4.38
C LEU A 172 -5.69 17.80 -5.25
N ILE A 173 -5.06 18.97 -5.20
CA ILE A 173 -3.81 19.23 -5.95
C ILE A 173 -2.69 18.30 -5.46
N THR A 174 -2.54 18.13 -4.15
CA THR A 174 -1.54 17.21 -3.58
C THR A 174 -1.81 15.77 -4.00
N ALA A 175 -3.06 15.30 -3.90
CA ALA A 175 -3.45 13.95 -4.31
C ALA A 175 -3.17 13.72 -5.80
N PHE A 176 -3.52 14.69 -6.64
CA PHE A 176 -3.30 14.62 -8.08
C PHE A 176 -1.82 14.66 -8.45
N ALA A 177 -1.02 15.51 -7.81
CA ALA A 177 0.42 15.57 -8.02
C ALA A 177 1.12 14.27 -7.59
N THR A 178 0.74 13.71 -6.44
CA THR A 178 1.24 12.41 -5.97
C THR A 178 0.88 11.29 -6.94
N PHE A 179 -0.36 11.26 -7.43
CA PHE A 179 -0.81 10.28 -8.42
C PHE A 179 -0.03 10.40 -9.74
N LEU A 180 0.11 11.61 -10.28
CA LEU A 180 0.85 11.84 -11.53
C LEU A 180 2.32 11.44 -11.43
N ILE A 181 2.97 11.72 -10.30
CA ILE A 181 4.37 11.32 -10.06
C ILE A 181 4.48 9.79 -10.00
N ALA A 182 3.56 9.13 -9.30
CA ALA A 182 3.55 7.67 -9.20
C ALA A 182 3.34 7.01 -10.57
N VAL A 183 2.40 7.52 -11.38
CA VAL A 183 2.13 7.04 -12.74
C VAL A 183 3.31 7.31 -13.66
N ALA A 184 3.88 8.51 -13.65
CA ALA A 184 5.02 8.85 -14.50
C ALA A 184 6.26 7.99 -14.19
N LEU A 185 6.52 7.71 -12.91
CA LEU A 185 7.62 6.84 -12.50
C LEU A 185 7.38 5.38 -12.90
N TYR A 186 6.16 4.88 -12.75
CA TYR A 186 5.76 3.57 -13.23
C TYR A 186 6.02 3.42 -14.73
N TRP A 187 5.49 4.33 -15.55
CA TRP A 187 5.67 4.30 -17.01
C TRP A 187 7.11 4.50 -17.46
N ALA A 188 7.87 5.38 -16.81
CA ALA A 188 9.28 5.60 -17.14
C ALA A 188 10.15 4.36 -16.87
N ILE A 189 9.74 3.50 -15.93
CA ILE A 189 10.50 2.30 -15.53
C ILE A 189 10.01 1.04 -16.26
N GLU A 190 8.73 0.95 -16.63
CA GLU A 190 8.22 -0.14 -17.47
C GLU A 190 8.59 -0.01 -18.96
N SER A 191 8.66 1.21 -19.51
CA SER A 191 8.92 1.42 -20.95
C SER A 191 10.24 0.83 -21.51
N PRO A 192 11.33 0.64 -20.73
CA PRO A 192 12.58 0.05 -21.24
C PRO A 192 12.72 -1.46 -21.04
N VAL A 193 11.82 -2.14 -20.32
CA VAL A 193 12.09 -3.51 -19.83
C VAL A 193 11.01 -4.46 -20.34
N GLY A 194 11.31 -5.14 -21.45
CA GLY A 194 10.45 -6.16 -22.05
C GLY A 194 10.36 -7.48 -21.25
N ASP A 195 11.00 -7.58 -20.08
CA ASP A 195 10.93 -8.73 -19.18
C ASP A 195 10.13 -8.35 -17.92
N TRP A 196 8.96 -8.94 -17.81
CA TRP A 196 7.89 -8.54 -16.90
C TRP A 196 8.22 -8.80 -15.42
N ASP A 197 9.30 -9.54 -15.12
CA ASP A 197 9.54 -10.14 -13.82
C ASP A 197 10.32 -9.25 -12.83
N THR A 198 10.95 -8.15 -13.29
CA THR A 198 11.72 -7.23 -12.41
C THR A 198 11.47 -5.74 -12.61
N ALA A 199 10.86 -5.34 -13.73
CA ALA A 199 10.65 -3.93 -14.07
C ALA A 199 9.57 -3.23 -13.23
N ALA A 200 8.42 -3.90 -13.06
CA ALA A 200 7.28 -3.36 -12.32
C ALA A 200 7.66 -3.04 -10.87
N VAL A 201 8.50 -3.87 -10.26
CA VAL A 201 9.03 -3.69 -8.89
C VAL A 201 9.83 -2.39 -8.74
N GLY A 202 10.75 -2.12 -9.68
CA GLY A 202 11.53 -0.89 -9.70
C GLY A 202 10.62 0.33 -9.79
N GLY A 203 9.59 0.24 -10.65
CA GLY A 203 8.53 1.24 -10.82
C GLY A 203 7.77 1.52 -9.53
N VAL A 204 7.22 0.48 -8.92
CA VAL A 204 6.43 0.57 -7.69
C VAL A 204 7.28 1.09 -6.52
N SER A 205 8.52 0.65 -6.40
CA SER A 205 9.44 1.10 -5.35
C SER A 205 9.82 2.58 -5.50
N ALA A 206 10.13 3.02 -6.72
CA ALA A 206 10.43 4.43 -7.02
C ALA A 206 9.21 5.33 -6.78
N ALA A 207 8.03 4.89 -7.23
CA ALA A 207 6.76 5.58 -7.00
C ALA A 207 6.46 5.71 -5.49
N CYS A 208 6.70 4.64 -4.71
CA CYS A 208 6.58 4.66 -3.26
C CYS A 208 7.51 5.70 -2.60
N LEU A 209 8.79 5.73 -2.99
CA LEU A 209 9.77 6.67 -2.44
C LEU A 209 9.44 8.12 -2.78
N ALA A 210 9.08 8.41 -4.02
CA ALA A 210 8.71 9.76 -4.45
C ALA A 210 7.44 10.24 -3.72
N THR A 211 6.45 9.36 -3.62
CA THR A 211 5.20 9.61 -2.89
C THR A 211 5.45 9.89 -1.41
N LEU A 212 6.35 9.13 -0.79
CA LEU A 212 6.76 9.33 0.59
C LEU A 212 7.49 10.68 0.77
N ALA A 213 8.37 11.05 -0.16
CA ALA A 213 9.07 12.34 -0.12
C ALA A 213 8.10 13.52 -0.21
N VAL A 214 7.13 13.49 -1.12
CA VAL A 214 6.07 14.50 -1.24
C VAL A 214 5.25 14.57 0.06
N SER A 215 4.86 13.42 0.60
CA SER A 215 4.10 13.33 1.85
C SER A 215 4.88 13.93 3.03
N ALA A 216 6.18 13.67 3.11
CA ALA A 216 7.05 14.24 4.15
C ALA A 216 7.16 15.77 4.06
N VAL A 217 7.28 16.32 2.84
CA VAL A 217 7.29 17.78 2.60
C VAL A 217 5.96 18.40 3.05
N VAL A 218 4.85 17.76 2.71
CA VAL A 218 3.51 18.20 3.11
C VAL A 218 3.34 18.19 4.63
N ILE A 219 3.71 17.09 5.29
CA ILE A 219 3.65 16.95 6.75
C ILE A 219 4.50 18.03 7.42
N ARG A 220 5.71 18.28 6.92
CA ARG A 220 6.61 19.33 7.44
C ARG A 220 5.99 20.71 7.36
N ASN A 221 5.27 21.01 6.29
CA ASN A 221 4.66 22.31 6.02
C ASN A 221 3.25 22.49 6.61
N THR A 222 2.74 21.47 7.30
CA THR A 222 1.41 21.51 7.93
C THR A 222 1.41 22.47 9.12
N LYS A 223 0.32 23.25 9.28
CA LYS A 223 0.18 24.17 10.40
C LYS A 223 0.07 23.39 11.71
N ARG A 224 1.04 23.60 12.61
CA ARG A 224 1.07 22.98 13.94
C ARG A 224 0.05 23.58 14.90
N PHE A 225 -0.40 24.80 14.63
CA PHE A 225 -1.47 25.46 15.36
C PHE A 225 -2.56 25.86 14.37
N VAL A 226 -3.70 25.17 14.45
CA VAL A 226 -4.93 25.53 13.75
C VAL A 226 -5.73 26.38 14.72
N ARG A 227 -5.81 27.71 14.47
CA ARG A 227 -6.70 28.63 15.18
C ARG A 227 -8.09 28.52 14.59
#